data_AF-A0A3Q2E5D1-F1
#
_entry.id   AF-A0A3Q2E5D1-F1
#
_cell.length_a   1.000
_cell.length_b   1.000
_cell.length_c   1.000
_cell.angle_alpha   90.00
_cell.angle_beta   90.00
_cell.angle_gamma   90.00
#
_symmetry.space_group_name_H-M   'P 1'
#
loop_
_entity.id
_entity.type
_entity.pdbx_description
1 polymer ?
#
loop_
_entity_poly.entity_id
_entity_poly.type
_entity_poly.pdbx_seq_one_letter_code
_entity_poly.pdbx_strand_id
1 'polypeptide(L)'
;MMMKSQSSGITMTELGQFLKNPPEGFTVEACGSRYRIRSGEDSLVFIDNLHAGDRGVVFQNSLGRKFKMHSLWEYTSMRKSLLSKKIYVLVSLCDQTILETNKKRVVTSRVLQEYILSIDGGNPMIKWQLEKGLDWTLSSVAGESYRVEIDLKEILEGLAAEGFIAKDLMKYNLTWENASFTLKYYSDALFDFPHWLGLSKRSFKLKPVNT
;
A
#
# COMPACT_ATOMS: atom_id res chain seq x y z
N MET A 1 23.31 3.85 8.12
CA MET A 1 23.41 2.38 8.13
C MET A 1 22.29 1.86 7.24
N MET A 2 22.66 1.21 6.13
CA MET A 2 21.75 0.85 5.04
C MET A 2 21.26 -0.58 5.31
N MET A 3 20.08 -0.74 5.91
CA MET A 3 19.46 -2.07 6.01
C MET A 3 18.66 -2.30 4.73
N LYS A 4 19.32 -2.82 3.69
CA LYS A 4 18.67 -3.43 2.53
C LYS A 4 18.65 -4.95 2.78
N SER A 5 17.52 -5.56 3.09
CA SER A 5 17.34 -6.95 2.63
C SER A 5 17.05 -6.84 1.14
N GLN A 6 17.85 -7.54 0.36
CA GLN A 6 17.82 -7.50 -1.09
C GLN A 6 17.29 -8.83 -1.68
N SER A 7 16.66 -9.68 -0.86
CA SER A 7 16.42 -11.09 -1.22
C SER A 7 14.96 -11.49 -1.46
N SER A 8 13.96 -10.65 -1.19
CA SER A 8 12.54 -11.08 -1.20
C SER A 8 11.66 -10.38 -2.25
N GLY A 9 12.20 -9.48 -3.06
CA GLY A 9 11.38 -8.61 -3.94
C GLY A 9 10.55 -7.58 -3.18
N ILE A 10 10.70 -7.48 -1.85
CA ILE A 10 10.04 -6.50 -0.99
C ILE A 10 11.11 -5.68 -0.29
N THR A 11 10.95 -4.37 -0.27
CA THR A 11 11.85 -3.46 0.44
C THR A 11 11.06 -2.40 1.17
N MET A 12 11.53 -2.00 2.35
CA MET A 12 10.93 -0.94 3.15
C MET A 12 11.94 0.17 3.36
N THR A 13 11.58 1.39 2.95
CA THR A 13 12.45 2.56 3.05
C THR A 13 11.76 3.64 3.87
N GLU A 14 12.45 4.17 4.88
CA GLU A 14 11.96 5.32 5.64
C GLU A 14 11.68 6.51 4.70
N LEU A 15 10.55 7.21 4.88
CA LEU A 15 10.17 8.33 4.00
C LEU A 15 11.27 9.40 3.92
N GLY A 16 11.92 9.73 5.04
CA GLY A 16 13.04 10.68 5.07
C GLY A 16 14.24 10.22 4.25
N GLN A 17 14.52 8.91 4.19
CA GLN A 17 15.58 8.34 3.37
C GLN A 17 15.19 8.31 1.90
N PHE A 18 13.93 7.98 1.59
CA PHE A 18 13.42 8.00 0.22
C PHE A 18 13.49 9.40 -0.39
N LEU A 19 13.20 10.45 0.38
CA LEU A 19 13.31 11.83 -0.09
C LEU A 19 14.75 12.26 -0.35
N LYS A 20 15.73 11.73 0.41
CA LYS A 20 17.15 12.04 0.25
C LYS A 20 17.79 11.26 -0.89
N ASN A 21 17.44 9.98 -1.00
CA ASN A 21 18.01 9.03 -1.96
C ASN A 21 16.86 8.26 -2.64
N PRO A 22 16.13 8.90 -3.56
CA PRO A 22 15.02 8.25 -4.25
C PRO A 22 15.54 7.06 -5.08
N PRO A 23 14.76 5.97 -5.18
CA PRO A 23 15.10 4.86 -6.04
C PRO A 23 15.03 5.27 -7.52
N GLU A 24 15.64 4.47 -8.39
CA GLU A 24 15.59 4.68 -9.83
C GLU A 24 14.15 4.83 -10.34
N GLY A 25 13.94 5.77 -11.27
CA GLY A 25 12.62 6.13 -11.77
C GLY A 25 11.88 7.15 -10.91
N PHE A 26 12.42 7.57 -9.76
CA PHE A 26 11.84 8.65 -8.95
C PHE A 26 12.68 9.92 -9.00
N THR A 27 12.01 11.06 -9.18
CA THR A 27 12.64 12.38 -9.09
C THR A 27 11.97 13.17 -7.97
N VAL A 28 12.77 13.74 -7.07
CA VAL A 28 12.30 14.52 -5.92
C VAL A 28 12.67 15.99 -6.14
N GLU A 29 11.67 16.84 -6.22
CA GLU A 29 11.81 18.30 -6.30
C GLU A 29 11.42 18.90 -4.94
N ALA A 30 12.36 19.59 -4.29
CA ALA A 30 12.07 20.39 -3.10
C ALA A 30 11.56 21.78 -3.53
N CYS A 31 10.36 22.15 -3.08
CA CYS A 31 9.74 23.46 -3.28
C CYS A 31 9.44 24.09 -1.93
N GLY A 32 10.42 24.80 -1.36
CA GLY A 32 10.31 25.34 -0.01
C GLY A 32 10.16 24.24 1.03
N SER A 33 9.06 24.25 1.80
CA SER A 33 8.74 23.19 2.77
C SER A 33 8.08 21.95 2.16
N ARG A 34 7.75 21.95 0.87
CA ARG A 34 7.04 20.84 0.20
C ARG A 34 7.97 20.03 -0.68
N TYR A 35 7.70 18.72 -0.75
CA TYR A 35 8.35 17.82 -1.67
C TYR A 35 7.35 17.39 -2.75
N ARG A 36 7.79 17.44 -4.00
CA ARG A 36 7.07 16.91 -5.15
C ARG A 36 7.86 15.74 -5.70
N ILE A 37 7.22 14.58 -5.73
CA ILE A 37 7.84 13.34 -6.17
C ILE A 37 7.22 12.96 -7.50
N ARG A 38 8.02 12.85 -8.55
CA ARG A 38 7.62 12.28 -9.84
C ARG A 38 8.01 10.81 -9.87
N SER A 39 7.07 9.97 -10.26
CA SER A 39 7.29 8.55 -10.51
C SER A 39 7.36 8.30 -12.02
N GLY A 40 8.30 7.44 -12.42
CA GLY A 40 8.44 6.96 -13.78
C GLY A 40 7.37 5.93 -14.14
N GLU A 41 7.23 5.64 -15.43
CA GLU A 41 6.16 4.79 -15.96
C GLU A 41 6.21 3.34 -15.44
N ASP A 42 7.38 2.85 -15.04
CA ASP A 42 7.58 1.49 -14.51
C ASP A 42 7.20 1.33 -13.03
N SER A 43 6.71 2.39 -12.38
CA SER A 43 6.31 2.38 -10.98
C SER A 43 4.80 2.56 -10.82
N LEU A 44 4.17 1.67 -10.06
CA LEU A 44 2.78 1.81 -9.62
C LEU A 44 2.76 2.42 -8.23
N VAL A 45 2.27 3.65 -8.10
CA VAL A 45 2.25 4.36 -6.82
C VAL A 45 0.81 4.43 -6.29
N PHE A 46 0.55 3.78 -5.15
CA PHE A 46 -0.74 3.81 -4.45
C PHE A 46 -0.61 4.64 -3.16
N ILE A 47 -0.24 5.92 -3.30
CA ILE A 47 0.04 6.81 -2.17
C ILE A 47 -0.87 8.04 -2.26
N ASP A 48 -1.68 8.28 -1.24
CA ASP A 48 -2.44 9.53 -1.16
C ASP A 48 -1.49 10.69 -0.80
N ASN A 49 -1.84 11.92 -1.17
CA ASN A 49 -1.04 13.09 -0.81
C ASN A 49 -0.91 13.22 0.72
N LEU A 50 0.30 13.48 1.19
CA LEU A 50 0.59 13.63 2.61
C LEU A 50 0.65 15.11 2.99
N HIS A 51 -0.10 15.43 4.04
CA HIS A 51 -0.05 16.74 4.70
C HIS A 51 0.46 16.53 6.13
N ALA A 52 1.79 16.46 6.29
CA ALA A 52 2.43 16.37 7.60
C ALA A 52 2.79 17.79 8.11
N GLY A 53 1.81 18.49 8.69
CA GLY A 53 2.00 19.87 9.15
C GLY A 53 2.43 20.81 8.02
N ASP A 54 3.50 21.58 8.21
CA ASP A 54 4.06 22.50 7.19
C ASP A 54 4.80 21.81 6.04
N ARG A 55 5.08 20.50 6.15
CA ARG A 55 5.75 19.71 5.11
C ARG A 55 4.74 18.85 4.35
N GLY A 56 4.39 19.31 3.15
CA GLY A 56 3.56 18.54 2.23
C GLY A 56 4.41 17.67 1.32
N VAL A 57 4.08 16.38 1.20
CA VAL A 57 4.68 15.48 0.20
C VAL A 57 3.61 15.09 -0.80
N VAL A 58 3.83 15.42 -2.07
CA VAL A 58 2.89 15.19 -3.16
C VAL A 58 3.52 14.22 -4.16
N PHE A 59 2.89 13.06 -4.35
CA PHE A 59 3.28 12.09 -5.37
C PHE A 59 2.53 12.38 -6.66
N GLN A 60 3.24 12.90 -7.66
CA GLN A 60 2.71 13.08 -9.01
C GLN A 60 2.54 11.73 -9.69
N ASN A 61 1.44 11.60 -10.44
CA ASN A 61 1.03 10.36 -11.11
C ASN A 61 0.72 9.20 -10.16
N SER A 62 0.48 9.49 -8.87
CA SER A 62 -0.04 8.49 -7.95
C SER A 62 -1.49 8.14 -8.30
N LEU A 63 -1.81 6.86 -8.21
CA LEU A 63 -3.15 6.31 -8.36
C LEU A 63 -4.01 6.55 -7.11
N GLY A 64 -3.38 6.94 -5.99
CA GLY A 64 -3.99 6.97 -4.68
C GLY A 64 -4.27 5.57 -4.13
N ARG A 65 -4.65 5.46 -2.87
CA ARG A 65 -4.88 4.15 -2.21
C ARG A 65 -6.15 3.44 -2.68
N LYS A 66 -7.04 4.14 -3.39
CA LYS A 66 -8.30 3.60 -3.89
C LYS A 66 -8.40 3.90 -5.37
N PHE A 67 -7.90 2.99 -6.19
CA PHE A 67 -7.97 3.12 -7.63
C PHE A 67 -9.30 2.60 -8.17
N LYS A 68 -9.94 3.36 -9.06
CA LYS A 68 -11.21 3.02 -9.69
C LYS A 68 -10.97 2.70 -11.17
N MET A 69 -11.56 1.61 -11.62
CA MET A 69 -11.56 1.13 -12.99
C MET A 69 -13.00 1.06 -13.48
N HIS A 70 -13.21 1.46 -14.72
CA HIS A 70 -14.51 1.57 -15.37
C HIS A 70 -14.63 0.71 -16.63
N SER A 71 -13.55 0.05 -17.05
CA SER A 71 -13.58 -0.84 -18.21
C SER A 71 -12.77 -2.11 -18.00
N LEU A 72 -13.13 -3.17 -18.73
CA LEU A 72 -12.36 -4.42 -18.73
C LEU A 72 -10.91 -4.18 -19.18
N TRP A 73 -10.70 -3.25 -20.11
CA TRP A 73 -9.35 -2.91 -20.57
C TRP A 73 -8.50 -2.26 -19.46
N GLU A 74 -9.07 -1.31 -18.70
CA GLU A 74 -8.39 -0.72 -17.54
C GLU A 74 -8.04 -1.78 -16.50
N TYR A 75 -8.96 -2.72 -16.26
CA TYR A 75 -8.71 -3.85 -15.38
C TYR A 75 -7.57 -4.75 -15.89
N THR A 76 -7.61 -5.18 -17.16
CA THR A 76 -6.55 -6.02 -17.74
C THR A 76 -5.20 -5.32 -17.72
N SER A 77 -5.17 -4.02 -18.03
CA SER A 77 -3.96 -3.19 -17.97
C SER A 77 -3.42 -3.04 -16.54
N MET A 78 -4.30 -2.80 -15.56
CA MET A 78 -3.94 -2.73 -14.14
C MET A 78 -3.41 -4.06 -13.64
N ARG A 79 -4.09 -5.17 -13.95
CA ARG A 79 -3.62 -6.52 -13.62
C ARG A 79 -2.23 -6.78 -14.20
N LYS A 80 -2.02 -6.52 -15.49
CA LYS A 80 -0.69 -6.65 -16.12
C LYS A 80 0.35 -5.81 -15.39
N SER A 81 0.02 -4.58 -15.03
CA SER A 81 0.93 -3.67 -14.33
C SER A 81 1.28 -4.17 -12.93
N LEU A 82 0.30 -4.64 -12.15
CA LEU A 82 0.53 -5.21 -10.80
C LEU A 82 1.45 -6.44 -10.83
N LEU A 83 1.44 -7.19 -11.92
CA LEU A 83 2.21 -8.44 -12.09
C LEU A 83 3.56 -8.25 -12.80
N SER A 84 3.95 -7.01 -13.09
CA SER A 84 5.18 -6.70 -13.83
C SER A 84 5.95 -5.49 -13.32
N LYS A 85 5.28 -4.55 -12.65
CA LYS A 85 5.86 -3.29 -12.16
C LYS A 85 6.14 -3.34 -10.66
N LYS A 86 6.99 -2.42 -10.19
CA LYS A 86 7.17 -2.18 -8.76
C LYS A 86 6.01 -1.37 -8.21
N ILE A 87 5.45 -1.84 -7.10
CA ILE A 87 4.30 -1.26 -6.42
C ILE A 87 4.81 -0.51 -5.18
N TYR A 88 4.45 0.75 -5.04
CA TYR A 88 4.85 1.63 -3.95
C TYR A 88 3.64 2.02 -3.11
N VAL A 89 3.71 1.75 -1.82
CA VAL A 89 2.66 2.06 -0.86
C VAL A 89 3.28 2.75 0.35
N LEU A 90 2.64 3.82 0.82
CA LEU A 90 3.03 4.50 2.03
C LEU A 90 2.30 3.87 3.22
N VAL A 91 3.07 3.48 4.22
CA VAL A 91 2.58 2.89 5.46
C VAL A 91 3.07 3.72 6.65
N SER A 92 2.23 3.81 7.67
CA SER A 92 2.51 4.61 8.86
C SER A 92 2.65 3.67 10.05
N LEU A 93 3.76 3.75 10.76
CA LEU A 93 3.96 3.07 12.02
C LEU A 93 3.51 4.00 13.14
N CYS A 94 2.51 3.55 13.91
CA CYS A 94 1.84 4.37 14.92
C CYS A 94 1.96 3.76 16.32
N ASP A 95 2.05 4.62 17.33
CA ASP A 95 1.88 4.26 18.74
C ASP A 95 0.39 4.30 19.09
N GLN A 96 -0.14 3.18 19.57
CA GLN A 96 -1.49 3.12 20.11
C GLN A 96 -1.47 3.38 21.61
N THR A 97 -1.87 4.59 21.97
CA THR A 97 -2.17 4.92 23.36
C THR A 97 -3.65 4.66 23.64
N ILE A 98 -3.92 3.79 24.61
CA ILE A 98 -5.27 3.55 25.11
C ILE A 98 -5.50 4.49 26.29
N LEU A 99 -6.37 5.48 26.12
CA LEU A 99 -6.81 6.36 27.19
C LEU A 99 -8.12 5.80 27.76
N GLU A 100 -8.06 5.33 29.01
CA GLU A 100 -9.24 4.91 29.75
C GLU A 100 -9.78 6.10 30.54
N THR A 101 -10.94 6.60 30.12
CA THR A 101 -11.72 7.57 30.90
C THR A 101 -12.91 6.85 31.51
N ASN A 102 -13.39 7.36 32.67
CA ASN A 102 -14.45 6.76 33.50
C ASN A 102 -15.78 6.43 32.77
N LYS A 103 -15.93 6.75 31.48
CA LYS A 103 -17.12 6.44 30.68
C LYS A 103 -16.85 5.92 29.25
N LYS A 104 -15.59 5.84 28.78
CA LYS A 104 -15.24 5.31 27.44
C LYS A 104 -13.73 5.06 27.28
N ARG A 105 -13.40 4.01 26.53
CA ARG A 105 -12.03 3.72 26.07
C ARG A 105 -11.78 4.48 24.77
N VAL A 106 -10.85 5.43 24.77
CA VAL A 106 -10.47 6.20 23.58
C VAL A 106 -9.10 5.69 23.13
N VAL A 107 -9.04 5.11 21.94
CA VAL A 107 -7.77 4.72 21.31
C VAL A 107 -7.29 5.90 20.49
N THR A 108 -6.16 6.48 20.88
CA THR A 108 -5.48 7.53 20.10
C THR A 108 -4.26 6.94 19.44
N SER A 109 -4.13 7.17 18.14
CA SER A 109 -2.99 6.72 17.34
C SER A 109 -2.10 7.91 17.03
N ARG A 110 -0.81 7.81 17.36
CA ARG A 110 0.19 8.81 16.99
C ARG A 110 1.16 8.22 16.00
N VAL A 111 1.25 8.81 14.81
CA VAL A 111 2.27 8.43 13.81
C VAL A 111 3.66 8.67 14.40
N LEU A 112 4.45 7.60 14.52
CA LEU A 112 5.84 7.63 14.96
C LEU A 112 6.76 7.82 13.76
N GLN A 113 6.51 7.04 12.69
CA GLN A 113 7.38 6.99 11.53
C GLN A 113 6.61 6.57 10.28
N GLU A 114 6.98 7.13 9.13
CA GLU A 114 6.41 6.76 7.83
C GLU A 114 7.45 6.02 6.98
N TYR A 115 6.97 5.00 6.28
CA TYR A 115 7.78 4.16 5.39
C TYR A 115 7.10 4.04 4.03
N ILE A 116 7.92 3.91 2.99
CA ILE A 116 7.51 3.50 1.66
C ILE A 116 7.88 2.03 1.50
N LEU A 117 6.84 1.21 1.36
CA LEU A 117 6.97 -0.19 1.00
C LEU A 117 7.02 -0.29 -0.53
N SER A 118 8.07 -0.91 -1.05
CA SER A 118 8.24 -1.24 -2.46
C SER A 118 8.14 -2.75 -2.64
N ILE A 119 7.19 -3.18 -3.46
CA ILE A 119 6.88 -4.58 -3.74
C ILE A 119 7.12 -4.82 -5.23
N ASP A 120 8.01 -5.74 -5.58
CA ASP A 120 8.28 -6.14 -6.95
C ASP A 120 7.20 -7.10 -7.44
N GLY A 121 6.19 -6.57 -8.15
CA GLY A 121 5.13 -7.37 -8.74
C GLY A 121 5.60 -8.37 -9.80
N GLY A 122 6.80 -8.17 -10.37
CA GLY A 122 7.43 -9.08 -11.31
C GLY A 122 8.16 -10.24 -10.64
N ASN A 123 8.41 -10.19 -9.32
CA ASN A 123 9.02 -11.29 -8.59
C ASN A 123 8.13 -12.55 -8.67
N PRO A 124 8.64 -13.74 -9.04
CA PRO A 124 7.82 -14.92 -9.26
C PRO A 124 6.88 -15.29 -8.11
N MET A 125 7.35 -15.17 -6.86
CA MET A 125 6.57 -15.54 -5.68
C MET A 125 5.49 -14.51 -5.38
N ILE A 126 5.82 -13.22 -5.48
CA ILE A 126 4.86 -12.12 -5.28
C ILE A 126 3.81 -12.15 -6.40
N LYS A 127 4.25 -12.32 -7.64
CA LYS A 127 3.41 -12.44 -8.83
C LYS A 127 2.39 -13.56 -8.65
N TRP A 128 2.83 -14.76 -8.24
CA TRP A 128 1.95 -15.89 -7.99
C TRP A 128 0.91 -15.58 -6.90
N GLN A 129 1.31 -14.93 -5.80
CA GLN A 129 0.38 -14.53 -4.74
C GLN A 129 -0.65 -13.50 -5.24
N LEU A 130 -0.22 -12.51 -6.02
CA LEU A 130 -1.10 -11.51 -6.62
C LEU A 130 -2.07 -12.14 -7.63
N GLU A 131 -1.59 -13.00 -8.52
CA GLU A 131 -2.44 -13.73 -9.48
C GLU A 131 -3.50 -14.55 -8.76
N LYS A 132 -3.08 -15.39 -7.80
CA LYS A 132 -4.00 -16.22 -7.01
C LYS A 132 -4.99 -15.38 -6.21
N GLY A 133 -4.54 -14.28 -5.59
CA GLY A 133 -5.39 -13.39 -4.82
C GLY A 133 -6.41 -12.67 -5.69
N LEU A 134 -5.99 -12.16 -6.85
CA LEU A 134 -6.89 -11.54 -7.82
C LEU A 134 -7.88 -12.57 -8.37
N ASP A 135 -7.44 -13.74 -8.81
CA ASP A 135 -8.33 -14.78 -9.36
C ASP A 135 -9.36 -15.28 -8.36
N TRP A 136 -8.98 -15.42 -7.08
CA TRP A 136 -9.92 -15.82 -6.02
C TRP A 136 -10.95 -14.74 -5.70
N THR A 137 -10.55 -13.47 -5.79
CA THR A 137 -11.40 -12.34 -5.39
C THR A 137 -12.30 -11.83 -6.51
N LEU A 138 -12.09 -12.30 -7.74
CA LEU A 138 -12.87 -11.95 -8.90
C LEU A 138 -13.95 -12.99 -9.13
N SER A 139 -15.20 -12.55 -9.08
CA SER A 139 -16.33 -13.36 -9.54
C SER A 139 -16.16 -13.60 -11.04
N SER A 140 -16.23 -14.85 -11.48
CA SER A 140 -16.16 -15.26 -12.89
C SER A 140 -17.32 -14.73 -13.76
N VAL A 141 -18.20 -13.89 -13.20
CA VAL A 141 -19.40 -13.37 -13.85
C VAL A 141 -19.11 -12.00 -14.45
N ALA A 142 -19.08 -11.93 -15.78
CA ALA A 142 -19.08 -10.67 -16.51
C ALA A 142 -20.33 -9.87 -16.13
N GLY A 143 -20.16 -8.62 -15.66
CA GLY A 143 -21.27 -7.74 -15.29
C GLY A 143 -21.27 -7.25 -13.85
N GLU A 144 -20.41 -7.75 -12.96
CA GLU A 144 -20.44 -7.37 -11.53
C GLU A 144 -19.39 -6.30 -11.18
N SER A 145 -19.76 -5.29 -10.37
CA SER A 145 -18.78 -4.40 -9.75
C SER A 145 -18.19 -5.05 -8.52
N TYR A 146 -16.87 -5.03 -8.39
CA TYR A 146 -16.18 -5.61 -7.25
C TYR A 146 -15.17 -4.65 -6.64
N ARG A 147 -14.91 -4.86 -5.34
CA ARG A 147 -13.90 -4.15 -4.58
C ARG A 147 -12.94 -5.16 -4.00
N VAL A 148 -11.68 -5.10 -4.41
CA VAL A 148 -10.60 -5.93 -3.87
C VAL A 148 -9.67 -5.06 -3.03
N GLU A 149 -9.48 -5.43 -1.78
CA GLU A 149 -8.50 -4.84 -0.88
C GLU A 149 -7.30 -5.78 -0.74
N ILE A 150 -6.10 -5.25 -1.00
CA ILE A 150 -4.83 -5.95 -0.85
C ILE A 150 -4.25 -5.51 0.49
N ASP A 151 -4.20 -6.44 1.45
CA ASP A 151 -3.68 -6.22 2.80
C ASP A 151 -2.20 -6.61 2.88
N LEU A 152 -1.38 -5.70 3.40
CA LEU A 152 0.07 -5.77 3.51
C LEU A 152 0.55 -5.98 4.94
N LYS A 153 -0.36 -6.13 5.91
CA LYS A 153 -0.04 -6.22 7.33
C LYS A 153 0.92 -7.38 7.65
N GLU A 154 0.71 -8.55 7.05
CA GLU A 154 1.58 -9.72 7.28
C GLU A 154 3.01 -9.48 6.75
N ILE A 155 3.18 -8.77 5.64
CA ILE A 155 4.50 -8.35 5.14
C ILE A 155 5.17 -7.41 6.15
N LEU A 156 4.43 -6.42 6.64
CA LEU A 156 4.96 -5.41 7.55
C LEU A 156 5.34 -6.01 8.92
N GLU A 157 4.55 -6.96 9.42
CA GLU A 157 4.85 -7.72 10.63
C GLU A 157 6.09 -8.60 10.45
N GLY A 158 6.25 -9.25 9.29
CA GLY A 158 7.45 -10.02 8.96
C GLY A 158 8.72 -9.15 8.92
N LEU A 159 8.66 -8.01 8.23
CA LEU A 159 9.77 -7.05 8.17
C LEU A 159 10.09 -6.46 9.55
N ALA A 160 9.08 -6.21 10.39
CA ALA A 160 9.29 -5.78 11.76
C ALA A 160 10.07 -6.82 12.58
N ALA A 161 9.72 -8.11 12.43
CA ALA A 161 10.38 -9.23 13.10
C ALA A 161 11.83 -9.41 12.63
N GLU A 162 12.14 -9.10 11.37
CA GLU A 162 13.50 -9.10 10.81
C GLU A 162 14.38 -7.92 11.28
N GLY A 163 13.84 -7.02 12.10
CA GLY A 163 14.59 -5.92 12.70
C GLY A 163 14.68 -4.65 11.84
N PHE A 164 13.79 -4.49 10.84
CA PHE A 164 13.72 -3.27 10.04
C PHE A 164 13.15 -2.06 10.79
N ILE A 165 12.52 -2.28 11.94
CA ILE A 165 12.07 -1.21 12.84
C ILE A 165 13.19 -0.90 13.82
N ALA A 166 13.45 0.39 14.02
CA ALA A 166 14.45 0.86 14.97
C ALA A 166 14.11 0.40 16.42
N LYS A 167 15.12 -0.10 17.14
CA LYS A 167 14.93 -0.72 18.48
C LYS A 167 14.34 0.23 19.51
N ASP A 168 14.57 1.54 19.34
CA ASP A 168 14.02 2.60 20.18
C ASP A 168 12.50 2.78 20.04
N LEU A 169 11.91 2.28 18.95
CA LEU A 169 10.46 2.28 18.71
C LEU A 169 9.76 1.08 19.35
N MET A 170 10.50 0.02 19.70
CA MET A 170 9.95 -1.21 20.33
C MET A 170 9.40 -0.98 21.75
N LYS A 171 9.64 0.21 22.34
CA LYS A 171 9.08 0.62 23.64
C LYS A 171 7.61 1.07 23.55
N TYR A 172 7.08 1.26 22.35
CA TYR A 172 5.71 1.70 22.09
C TYR A 172 4.78 0.52 21.75
N ASN A 173 3.46 0.75 21.82
CA ASN A 173 2.49 -0.24 21.36
C ASN A 173 2.26 -0.05 19.85
N LEU A 174 3.13 -0.68 19.07
CA LEU A 174 3.24 -0.44 17.63
C LEU A 174 2.08 -1.05 16.85
N THR A 175 1.48 -0.24 15.98
CA THR A 175 0.52 -0.72 14.97
C THR A 175 0.78 -0.07 13.62
N TRP A 176 0.44 -0.80 12.57
CA TRP A 176 0.55 -0.34 11.20
C TRP A 176 -0.77 0.25 10.74
N GLU A 177 -0.73 1.51 10.31
CA GLU A 177 -1.81 2.16 9.60
C GLU A 177 -1.49 2.23 8.11
N ASN A 178 -2.55 2.35 7.29
CA ASN A 178 -2.42 2.52 5.84
C ASN A 178 -1.77 1.31 5.14
N ALA A 179 -1.77 0.15 5.79
CA ALA A 179 -1.18 -1.10 5.31
C ALA A 179 -2.02 -1.83 4.24
N SER A 180 -2.83 -1.11 3.46
CA SER A 180 -3.61 -1.69 2.37
C SER A 180 -3.86 -0.69 1.25
N PHE A 181 -4.11 -1.21 0.05
CA PHE A 181 -4.66 -0.45 -1.06
C PHE A 181 -5.82 -1.21 -1.69
N THR A 182 -6.72 -0.48 -2.34
CA THR A 182 -7.98 -1.00 -2.88
C THR A 182 -8.06 -0.77 -4.37
N LEU A 183 -8.42 -1.82 -5.09
CA LEU A 183 -8.86 -1.78 -6.48
C LEU A 183 -10.38 -1.87 -6.53
N LYS A 184 -11.02 -0.95 -7.23
CA LYS A 184 -12.48 -0.95 -7.45
C LYS A 184 -12.73 -1.07 -8.93
N TYR A 185 -13.49 -2.08 -9.32
CA TYR A 185 -14.00 -2.22 -10.67
C TYR A 185 -15.50 -1.94 -10.65
N TYR A 186 -15.93 -1.03 -11.49
CA TYR A 186 -17.35 -0.76 -11.73
C TYR A 186 -17.73 -1.34 -13.08
N SER A 187 -18.73 -2.19 -13.08
CA SER A 187 -19.33 -2.71 -14.31
C SER A 187 -20.47 -1.80 -14.77
N ASP A 188 -20.65 -1.66 -16.07
CA ASP A 188 -21.78 -0.92 -16.68
C ASP A 188 -23.12 -1.68 -16.61
N ALA A 189 -23.25 -2.64 -15.69
CA ALA A 189 -24.49 -3.38 -15.52
C ALA A 189 -25.55 -2.51 -14.87
N LEU A 190 -26.71 -2.40 -15.54
CA LEU A 190 -27.91 -1.73 -15.02
C LEU A 190 -28.45 -2.36 -13.74
N PHE A 191 -28.04 -3.60 -13.44
CA PHE A 191 -28.45 -4.38 -12.27
C PHE A 191 -27.24 -5.02 -11.60
N ASP A 192 -26.74 -4.40 -10.54
CA ASP A 192 -25.58 -4.86 -9.78
C ASP A 192 -25.96 -5.22 -8.34
N PHE A 193 -26.93 -6.14 -8.24
CA PHE A 193 -27.48 -6.58 -6.96
C PHE A 193 -26.41 -7.12 -5.98
N PRO A 194 -25.40 -7.90 -6.39
CA PRO A 194 -24.33 -8.35 -5.48
C PRO A 194 -23.49 -7.19 -4.93
N HIS A 195 -23.23 -6.15 -5.73
CA HIS A 195 -22.56 -4.95 -5.26
C HIS A 195 -23.44 -4.15 -4.29
N TRP A 196 -24.73 -3.98 -4.60
CA TRP A 196 -25.70 -3.28 -3.73
C TRP A 196 -25.89 -3.98 -2.39
N LEU A 197 -25.87 -5.30 -2.37
CA LEU A 197 -25.95 -6.11 -1.14
C LEU A 197 -24.60 -6.24 -0.41
N GLY A 198 -23.52 -5.63 -0.92
CA GLY A 198 -22.22 -5.60 -0.28
C GLY A 198 -21.42 -6.91 -0.36
N LEU A 199 -21.88 -7.89 -1.14
CA LEU A 199 -21.24 -9.20 -1.33
C LEU A 199 -20.01 -9.14 -2.24
N SER A 200 -19.81 -8.02 -2.95
CA SER A 200 -18.68 -7.82 -3.87
C SER A 200 -17.42 -7.23 -3.22
N LYS A 201 -17.42 -7.05 -1.89
CA LYS A 201 -16.23 -6.66 -1.12
C LYS A 201 -15.40 -7.90 -0.80
N ARG A 202 -14.19 -7.95 -1.34
CA ARG A 202 -13.23 -9.02 -1.12
C ARG A 202 -11.90 -8.44 -0.63
N SER A 203 -11.14 -9.24 0.08
CA SER A 203 -9.78 -8.91 0.47
C SER A 203 -8.90 -10.15 0.43
N PHE A 204 -7.61 -9.96 0.17
CA PHE A 204 -6.60 -10.98 0.36
C PHE A 204 -5.34 -10.35 0.92
N LYS A 205 -4.54 -11.18 1.59
CA LYS A 205 -3.31 -10.76 2.23
C LYS A 205 -2.12 -11.18 1.40
N LEU A 206 -1.16 -10.28 1.22
CA LEU A 206 0.15 -10.64 0.70
C LEU A 206 1.05 -11.09 1.85
N LYS A 207 1.80 -12.16 1.61
CA LYS A 207 2.69 -12.80 2.57
C LYS A 207 4.14 -12.43 2.30
N PRO A 208 4.98 -12.36 3.34
CA PRO A 208 6.41 -12.22 3.17
C PRO A 208 6.96 -13.39 2.33
N VAL A 209 7.96 -13.10 1.50
CA VAL A 209 8.68 -14.11 0.74
C VAL A 209 9.75 -14.69 1.67
N ASN A 210 9.39 -15.74 2.39
CA ASN A 210 10.34 -16.51 3.19
C ASN A 210 11.24 -17.31 2.23
N THR A 211 12.55 -17.04 2.24
CA THR A 211 13.57 -17.92 1.64
C THR A 211 13.78 -19.18 2.45
#